data_AF-A0A9P5JUZ3-F1
#
_entry.id   AF-A0A9P5JUZ3-F1
#
_cell.length_a   1.000
_cell.length_b   1.000
_cell.length_c   1.000
_cell.angle_alpha   90.00
_cell.angle_beta   90.00
_cell.angle_gamma   90.00
#
_symmetry.space_group_name_H-M   'P 1'
#
loop_
_entity.id
_entity.type
_entity.pdbx_description
1 polymer ?
#
loop_
_entity_poly.entity_id
_entity_poly.type
_entity_poly.pdbx_seq_one_letter_code
_entity_poly.pdbx_strand_id
1 'polypeptide(L)' 'MKRRGWKYCPTCKTPIQKRSGCNHMSCPSPACNTHFCYICGCLIVKSTLRQEIEGATSAHYRKNCQLFDVHAK' A
#
# COMPACT_ATOMS: atom_id res chain seq x y z
N MET A 1 -1.24 0.90 -23.48
CA MET A 1 -1.35 -0.23 -22.52
C MET A 1 -2.31 0.17 -21.40
N LYS A 2 -3.46 -0.50 -21.25
CA LYS A 2 -4.38 -0.25 -20.14
C LYS A 2 -3.66 -0.64 -18.84
N ARG A 3 -3.31 0.33 -17.98
CA ARG A 3 -2.76 0.05 -16.64
C ARG A 3 -3.79 -0.82 -15.94
N ARG A 4 -3.48 -2.10 -15.77
CA ARG A 4 -4.35 -3.02 -15.03
C ARG A 4 -4.58 -2.38 -13.65
N GLY A 5 -5.84 -2.12 -13.30
CA GLY A 5 -6.22 -1.39 -12.08
C GLY A 5 -6.01 -2.20 -10.81
N TRP A 6 -4.97 -3.04 -10.76
CA TRP A 6 -4.61 -3.92 -9.68
C TRP A 6 -3.09 -4.01 -9.55
N LYS A 7 -2.63 -4.32 -8.34
CA LYS A 7 -1.22 -4.47 -7.96
C LYS A 7 -1.04 -5.78 -7.21
N TYR A 8 0.10 -6.43 -7.39
CA TYR A 8 0.43 -7.62 -6.61
C TYR A 8 1.00 -7.22 -5.25
N CYS A 9 0.56 -7.93 -4.20
CA CYS A 9 1.25 -7.91 -2.92
C CYS A 9 2.73 -8.28 -3.14
N PRO A 10 3.70 -7.50 -2.63
CA PRO A 10 5.12 -7.79 -2.86
C PRO A 10 5.53 -9.13 -2.24
N THR A 11 4.86 -9.55 -1.17
CA THR A 11 5.14 -10.78 -0.41
C THR A 11 4.46 -12.02 -1.01
N CYS A 12 3.13 -12.10 -0.96
CA CYS A 12 2.38 -13.31 -1.34
C CYS A 12 1.82 -13.30 -2.77
N LYS A 13 2.07 -12.23 -3.54
CA LYS A 13 1.58 -12.06 -4.91
C LYS A 13 0.06 -12.11 -5.08
N THR A 14 -0.73 -11.98 -4.00
CA THR A 14 -2.18 -11.78 -4.11
C THR A 14 -2.47 -10.50 -4.91
N PRO A 15 -3.33 -10.55 -5.95
CA PRO A 15 -3.72 -9.37 -6.71
C PRO A 15 -4.68 -8.50 -5.87
N ILE A 16 -4.39 -7.21 -5.79
CA ILE A 16 -5.11 -6.25 -4.95
C ILE A 16 -5.46 -5.04 -5.80
N GLN A 17 -6.74 -4.70 -5.86
CA GLN A 17 -7.24 -3.51 -6.53
C GLN A 17 -7.56 -2.42 -5.51
N LYS A 18 -7.01 -1.22 -5.72
CA LYS A 18 -7.43 -0.03 -4.98
C LYS A 18 -8.77 0.43 -5.56
N ARG A 19 -9.82 0.50 -4.73
CA ARG A 19 -11.13 1.04 -5.14
C ARG A 19 -11.21 2.55 -4.97
N SER A 20 -10.73 3.09 -3.84
CA SER A 20 -10.70 4.52 -3.53
C SER A 20 -9.84 4.76 -2.28
N GLY A 21 -9.56 6.02 -1.94
CA GLY A 21 -8.87 6.39 -0.69
C GLY A 21 -7.35 6.54 -0.82
N CYS A 22 -6.61 6.09 0.20
CA CYS A 22 -5.16 6.26 0.26
C CYS A 22 -4.40 5.18 -0.52
N ASN A 23 -3.13 5.44 -0.79
CA ASN A 23 -2.22 4.54 -1.49
C ASN A 23 -1.57 3.50 -0.55
N HIS A 24 -1.80 3.59 0.75
CA HIS A 24 -1.38 2.58 1.72
C HIS A 24 -2.34 1.38 1.67
N MET A 25 -1.85 0.25 1.16
CA MET A 25 -2.64 -0.97 0.99
C MET A 25 -2.23 -2.02 2.01
N SER A 26 -3.21 -2.70 2.58
CA SER A 26 -3.03 -3.90 3.40
C SER A 26 -3.40 -5.14 2.57
N CYS A 27 -2.57 -6.17 2.63
CA CYS A 27 -2.85 -7.43 1.95
C CYS A 27 -4.02 -8.16 2.63
N PRO A 28 -5.08 -8.54 1.90
CA PRO A 28 -6.24 -9.23 2.48
C PRO A 28 -6.00 -10.73 2.70
N SER A 29 -4.88 -11.29 2.22
CA SER A 29 -4.55 -12.70 2.41
C SER A 29 -4.38 -13.00 3.91
N PRO A 30 -5.08 -14.02 4.45
CA PRO A 30 -4.89 -14.44 5.83
C PRO A 30 -3.40 -14.67 6.14
N ALA A 31 -2.98 -14.24 7.33
CA ALA A 31 -1.60 -14.34 7.83
C ALA A 31 -0.49 -13.64 7.01
N CYS A 32 -0.82 -12.91 5.93
CA CYS A 32 0.21 -12.19 5.17
C CYS A 32 0.65 -10.92 5.88
N ASN A 33 -0.29 -10.14 6.42
CA ASN A 33 -0.08 -8.91 7.19
C ASN A 33 0.88 -7.90 6.51
N THR A 34 0.93 -7.93 5.18
CA THR A 34 1.82 -7.07 4.40
C THR A 34 1.13 -5.76 4.08
N HIS A 35 1.77 -4.67 4.45
CA HIS A 35 1.41 -3.30 4.10
C HIS A 35 2.36 -2.81 3.01
N PHE A 36 1.82 -2.24 1.93
CA PHE A 36 2.62 -1.80 0.78
C PHE A 36 1.99 -0.57 0.11
N CYS A 37 2.80 0.14 -0.67
CA CYS A 37 2.34 1.30 -1.42
C CYS A 37 1.76 0.89 -2.78
N TYR A 38 0.57 1.36 -3.10
CA TYR A 38 -0.09 1.07 -4.37
C TYR A 38 0.63 1.71 -5.58
N ILE A 39 1.23 2.88 -5.39
CA ILE A 39 1.91 3.64 -6.46
C ILE A 39 3.17 2.89 -6.88
N CYS A 40 4.13 2.75 -5.96
CA CYS A 40 5.45 2.19 -6.26
C CYS A 40 5.49 0.65 -6.13
N GLY A 41 4.56 0.03 -5.40
CA GLY A 41 4.54 -1.42 -5.17
C GLY A 41 5.52 -1.90 -4.08
N CYS A 42 6.26 -0.99 -3.44
CA CYS A 42 7.21 -1.35 -2.40
C CYS A 42 6.53 -1.78 -1.10
N LEU A 43 7.15 -2.74 -0.42
CA LEU A 43 6.81 -3.12 0.95
C LEU A 43 7.03 -1.92 1.88
N ILE A 44 6.03 -1.62 2.71
CA ILE A 44 6.13 -0.63 3.79
C ILE A 44 6.47 -1.35 5.10
N VAL A 45 5.69 -2.35 5.47
CA VAL A 45 5.93 -3.19 6.65
C VAL A 45 5.18 -4.51 6.55
N LYS A 46 5.59 -5.53 7.30
CA LYS A 46 4.82 -6.76 7.51
C LYS A 46 4.53 -6.92 9.00
N SER A 47 3.40 -6.39 9.46
CA SER A 47 3.03 -6.38 10.88
C SER A 47 1.52 -6.23 11.05
N THR A 48 1.02 -6.63 12.21
CA THR A 48 -0.35 -6.34 12.68
C THR A 48 -0.37 -5.23 13.73
N LEU A 49 0.80 -4.78 14.20
CA LEU A 49 0.92 -3.77 15.25
C LEU A 49 0.71 -2.37 14.65
N ARG A 50 -0.30 -1.66 15.15
CA ARG A 50 -0.69 -0.34 14.67
C ARG A 50 0.47 0.66 14.67
N GLN A 51 1.25 0.69 15.75
CA GLN A 51 2.36 1.64 15.92
C GLN A 51 3.45 1.45 14.84
N GLU A 52 3.77 0.20 14.50
CA GLU A 52 4.74 -0.12 13.44
C GLU A 52 4.20 0.26 12.07
N ILE A 53 2.92 -0.02 11.82
CA ILE A 53 2.23 0.31 10.56
C ILE A 53 2.21 1.83 10.35
N GLU A 54 1.81 2.60 11.36
CA GLU A 54 1.74 4.07 11.28
C GLU A 54 3.12 4.70 11.10
N GLY A 55 4.12 4.25 11.87
CA GLY A 55 5.49 4.73 11.77
C GLY A 55 6.09 4.50 10.38
N ALA A 56 5.99 3.26 9.88
CA ALA A 56 6.50 2.90 8.55
C ALA A 56 5.74 3.61 7.42
N THR A 57 4.42 3.73 7.54
CA THR A 57 3.58 4.45 6.57
C THR A 57 3.97 5.92 6.50
N SER A 58 4.07 6.59 7.66
CA SER A 58 4.47 8.00 7.75
C SER A 58 5.86 8.22 7.13
N ALA A 59 6.83 7.36 7.45
CA ALA A 59 8.18 7.44 6.89
C ALA A 59 8.20 7.31 5.36
N HIS A 60 7.41 6.39 4.79
CA HIS A 60 7.34 6.17 3.34
C HIS A 60 6.80 7.42 2.60
N TYR A 61 5.65 7.93 3.04
CA TYR A 61 4.96 9.02 2.37
C TYR A 61 5.54 10.40 2.67
N ARG A 62 6.33 10.55 3.75
CA ARG A 62 7.10 11.77 3.98
C ARG A 62 8.27 11.92 3.00
N LYS A 63 8.86 10.80 2.57
CA LYS A 63 10.13 10.82 1.82
C LYS A 63 9.94 10.73 0.31
N ASN A 64 9.11 9.80 -0.16
CA ASN A 64 9.21 9.31 -1.55
C ASN A 64 7.87 9.10 -2.27
N CYS A 65 6.72 9.36 -1.65
CA CYS A 65 5.44 9.00 -2.27
C CYS A 65 4.25 9.84 -1.78
N GLN A 66 3.11 9.74 -2.47
CA GLN A 66 1.87 10.45 -2.14
C GLN A 66 0.84 9.53 -1.48
N LEU A 67 0.47 9.83 -0.23
CA LEU A 67 -0.47 9.00 0.53
C LEU A 67 -1.88 9.06 -0.05
N PHE A 68 -2.32 10.23 -0.54
CA PHE A 68 -3.63 10.43 -1.10
C PHE A 68 -3.52 10.90 -2.56
N ASP A 69 -4.49 10.49 -3.37
CA ASP A 69 -4.60 10.99 -4.73
C ASP A 69 -5.16 12.42 -4.64
N VAL A 70 -4.30 13.41 -4.80
CA VAL A 70 -4.69 14.82 -4.92
C VAL A 70 -5.32 15.06 -6.29
N HIS A 71 -6.53 14.54 -6.50
CA HIS A 71 -7.42 15.13 -7.49
C HIS A 71 -7.93 16.43 -6.88
N ALA A 72 -7.17 17.49 -7.12
CA ALA A 72 -7.58 18.86 -6.88
C ALA A 72 -8.90 19.13 -7.62
N LYS A 73 -9.91 19.52 -6.85
CA LYS A 73 -10.93 20.48 -7.28
C LYS A 73 -10.99 21.56 -6.21
#